data_AF-A0A9D5FI07-F1
#
_entry.id   AF-A0A9D5FI07-F1
#
_cell.length_a   1.000
_cell.length_b   1.000
_cell.length_c   1.000
_cell.angle_alpha   90.00
_cell.angle_beta   90.00
_cell.angle_gamma   90.00
#
_symmetry.space_group_name_H-M   'P 1'
#
loop_
_entity.id
_entity.type
_entity.pdbx_description
1 polymer ?
#
loop_
_entity_poly.entity_id
_entity_poly.type
_entity_poly.pdbx_seq_one_letter_code
_entity_poly.pdbx_strand_id
1 'polypeptide(L)' 'MNIMEALASKNIKLLNCNRWLVLNAGIYTVFEHRFRKATDVKIYEGENEEDAVRFLIDGESASASKEQE' A
#
# COMPACT_ATOMS: atom_id res chain seq x y z
N MET A 1 -13.40 15.98 -0.74
CA MET A 1 -13.05 15.24 0.49
C MET A 1 -12.58 13.88 0.03
N ASN A 2 -11.26 13.61 0.12
CA ASN A 2 -10.69 12.36 -0.36
C ASN A 2 -11.03 11.25 0.64
N ILE A 3 -11.43 10.08 0.12
CA ILE A 3 -11.86 8.95 0.94
C ILE A 3 -10.76 8.54 1.95
N MET A 4 -9.48 8.69 1.57
CA MET A 4 -8.32 8.39 2.40
C MET A 4 -8.22 9.25 3.67
N GLU A 5 -8.45 10.55 3.59
CA GLU A 5 -8.39 11.45 4.76
C GLU A 5 -9.48 11.09 5.79
N ALA A 6 -10.67 10.71 5.30
CA ALA A 6 -11.75 10.24 6.15
C ALA A 6 -11.39 8.91 6.85
N LEU A 7 -10.66 8.02 6.17
CA LEU A 7 -10.23 6.73 6.70
C LEU A 7 -9.10 6.87 7.73
N ALA A 8 -8.14 7.78 7.52
CA ALA A 8 -7.05 8.05 8.46
C ALA A 8 -7.57 8.52 9.84
N SER A 9 -8.57 9.41 9.84
CA SER A 9 -9.20 9.89 11.09
C SER A 9 -9.87 8.78 11.92
N LYS A 10 -10.22 7.66 11.28
CA LYS A 10 -10.93 6.53 11.89
C LYS A 10 -10.07 5.28 12.08
N ASN A 11 -8.76 5.36 11.79
CA ASN A 11 -7.85 4.21 11.85
C ASN A 11 -8.32 3.04 10.97
N ILE A 12 -8.93 3.35 9.83
CA ILE A 12 -9.46 2.36 8.89
C ILE A 12 -8.39 2.05 7.85
N LYS A 13 -8.14 0.76 7.63
CA LYS A 13 -7.21 0.26 6.60
C LYS A 13 -7.99 -0.13 5.36
N LEU A 14 -7.47 0.19 4.18
CA LEU A 14 -7.99 -0.37 2.94
C LEU A 14 -7.36 -1.74 2.71
N LEU A 15 -8.19 -2.76 2.48
CA LEU A 15 -7.74 -4.13 2.26
C LEU A 15 -8.01 -4.52 0.81
N ASN A 16 -7.02 -5.18 0.19
CA ASN A 16 -7.18 -5.82 -1.10
C ASN A 16 -6.44 -7.17 -1.11
N CYS A 17 -7.19 -8.27 -1.10
CA CYS A 17 -6.65 -9.63 -0.98
C CYS A 17 -5.72 -9.77 0.24
N ASN A 18 -4.43 -10.04 0.02
CA ASN A 18 -3.39 -10.17 1.04
C ASN A 18 -2.63 -8.85 1.29
N ARG A 19 -3.11 -7.72 0.79
CA ARG A 19 -2.47 -6.41 0.92
C ARG A 19 -3.35 -5.45 1.69
N TRP A 20 -2.73 -4.52 2.40
CA TRP A 20 -3.45 -3.41 3.01
C TRP A 20 -2.67 -2.11 2.92
N LEU A 21 -3.43 -1.03 2.82
CA LEU A 21 -2.93 0.34 2.78
C LEU A 21 -3.34 1.08 4.04
N VAL A 22 -2.38 1.82 4.59
CA VAL A 22 -2.55 2.70 5.74
C VAL A 22 -2.13 4.11 5.33
N LEU A 23 -2.90 5.12 5.74
CA LEU A 23 -2.50 6.52 5.65
C LEU A 23 -2.18 7.01 7.08
N ASN A 24 -0.95 7.48 7.29
CA ASN A 24 -0.50 8.05 8.54
C ASN A 24 0.28 9.35 8.30
N ALA A 25 -0.20 10.47 8.86
CA ALA A 25 0.45 11.77 8.74
C ALA A 25 0.79 12.19 7.29
N GLY A 26 -0.08 11.88 6.32
CA GLY A 26 0.14 12.18 4.91
C GLY A 26 0.97 11.14 4.14
N ILE A 27 1.50 10.12 4.83
CA ILE A 27 2.27 9.04 4.22
C ILE A 27 1.38 7.82 4.01
N TYR A 28 1.32 7.35 2.77
CA TYR A 28 0.73 6.07 2.41
C TYR A 28 1.75 4.95 2.59
N THR A 29 1.34 3.89 3.27
CA THR A 29 2.14 2.68 3.43
C THR A 29 1.33 1.47 2.99
N VAL A 30 1.88 0.68 2.07
CA VAL A 30 1.26 -0.57 1.61
C VAL A 30 2.05 -1.74 2.12
N PHE A 31 1.34 -2.69 2.72
CA PHE A 31 1.89 -3.95 3.19
C PHE A 31 1.31 -5.10 2.37
N GLU A 32 2.12 -6.12 2.17
CA GLU A 32 1.73 -7.40 1.61
C GLU A 32 2.00 -8.53 2.60
N HIS A 33 0.96 -9.27 2.94
CA HIS A 33 1.06 -10.49 3.72
C HIS A 33 1.62 -11.62 2.86
N ARG A 34 2.82 -12.10 3.22
CA ARG A 34 3.48 -13.24 2.56
C ARG A 34 3.13 -14.52 3.31
N PHE A 35 2.13 -15.25 2.80
CA PHE A 35 1.64 -16.51 3.38
C PHE A 35 2.74 -17.55 3.66
N ARG A 36 3.77 -17.62 2.81
CA ARG A 36 4.90 -18.56 2.97
C ARG A 36 5.76 -18.29 4.22
N LYS A 37 5.81 -17.05 4.69
CA LYS A 37 6.62 -16.64 5.85
C LYS A 37 5.78 -16.07 7.00
N ALA A 38 4.44 -16.11 6.87
CA ALA A 38 3.48 -15.53 7.82
C ALA A 38 3.92 -14.14 8.32
N THR A 39 4.37 -13.29 7.39
CA THR A 39 4.97 -12.00 7.70
C THR A 39 4.44 -10.94 6.75
N ASP A 40 4.29 -9.74 7.27
CA ASP A 40 3.85 -8.58 6.51
C ASP A 40 5.08 -7.80 6.05
N VAL A 41 5.19 -7.61 4.75
CA VAL A 41 6.30 -6.88 4.14
C VAL A 41 5.78 -5.55 3.63
N LYS A 42 6.48 -4.47 3.97
CA LYS A 42 6.22 -3.15 3.39
C LYS A 42 6.67 -3.16 1.93
N ILE A 43 5.73 -2.97 1.01
CA ILE A 43 6.00 -2.94 -0.44
C ILE A 43 5.99 -1.52 -1.01
N TYR A 44 5.41 -0.54 -0.29
CA TYR A 44 5.42 0.86 -0.66
C TYR A 44 5.37 1.78 0.57
N GLU A 45 6.04 2.94 0.46
CA GLU A 45 5.96 4.05 1.40
C GLU A 45 6.16 5.36 0.64
N GLY A 46 5.22 6.29 0.73
CA GLY A 46 5.34 7.59 0.07
C GLY A 46 4.08 8.44 0.16
N GLU A 47 4.17 9.68 -0.32
CA GLU A 47 3.09 10.67 -0.31
C GLU A 47 2.17 10.57 -1.53
N ASN A 48 2.55 9.80 -2.55
CA ASN A 48 1.78 9.67 -3.78
C ASN A 48 0.66 8.63 -3.63
N GLU A 49 -0.59 9.09 -3.59
CA GLU A 49 -1.78 8.24 -3.49
C GLU A 49 -1.91 7.28 -4.67
N GLU A 50 -1.63 7.74 -5.90
CA GLU A 50 -1.78 6.92 -7.11
C GLU A 50 -0.82 5.74 -7.09
N ASP A 51 0.44 5.98 -6.69
CA ASP A 51 1.41 4.91 -6.51
C ASP A 51 0.98 3.96 -5.40
N ALA A 52 0.52 4.46 -4.25
CA ALA A 52 0.06 3.62 -3.16
C ALA A 52 -1.11 2.70 -3.58
N VAL A 53 -2.08 3.24 -4.32
CA VAL A 53 -3.20 2.45 -4.86
C VAL A 53 -2.70 1.43 -5.90
N ARG A 54 -1.75 1.81 -6.75
CA ARG A 54 -1.12 0.88 -7.71
C ARG A 54 -0.45 -0.29 -7.00
N PHE A 55 0.35 -0.06 -5.94
CA PHE A 55 0.93 -1.14 -5.14
C PHE A 55 -0.13 -1.98 -4.40
N LEU A 56 -1.23 -1.36 -3.93
CA LEU A 56 -2.34 -2.08 -3.32
C LEU A 56 -3.06 -3.03 -4.31
N ILE A 57 -3.15 -2.66 -5.59
CA ILE A 57 -3.84 -3.44 -6.64
C ILE A 57 -2.91 -4.43 -7.34
N ASP A 58 -1.72 -3.99 -7.73
CA ASP A 58 -0.79 -4.74 -8.58
C ASP A 58 0.37 -5.38 -7.81
N GLY A 59 0.70 -4.86 -6.63
CA GLY A 59 1.73 -5.41 -5.75
C GLY A 59 3.13 -4.96 -6.16
N GLU A 60 4.16 -5.59 -5.58
CA GLU A 60 5.57 -5.27 -5.87
C GLU A 60 5.93 -5.48 -7.35
N SER A 61 5.16 -6.31 -8.06
CA SER A 61 5.31 -6.58 -9.50
C SER A 61 5.18 -5.34 -10.38
N ALA A 62 4.50 -4.28 -9.92
CA ALA A 62 4.39 -3.01 -10.66
C ALA A 62 5.65 -2.13 -10.60
N SER A 63 6.60 -2.45 -9.73
CA SER A 63 7.85 -1.69 -9.55
C SER A 63 9.10 -2.43 -10.01
N ALA A 64 9.03 -3.75 -10.17
CA ALA A 64 10.11 -4.55 -10.75
C ALA A 64 10.35 -4.27 -12.25
N SER A 65 9.50 -3.50 -12.92
CA SER A 65 9.62 -3.14 -14.34
C SER A 65 10.47 -1.89 -14.61
N LYS A 66 11.17 -1.32 -13.63
CA LYS A 66 12.00 -0.09 -13.81
C LYS A 66 13.49 -0.21 -13.48
N GLU A 67 14.02 -1.40 -13.18
CA GLU A 67 15.47 -1.60 -12.92
C GLU A 67 16.16 -2.56 -13.92
N GLN A 68 15.57 -2.81 -15.09
CA GLN A 68 16.27 -3.46 -16.20
C GLN A 68 15.86 -2.84 -17.54
N GLU A 69 16.42 -1.67 -17.87
CA GLU A 69 16.76 -1.29 -19.26
C GLU A 69 17.94 -0.33 -19.28
#